data_AF-D5RPB2-F1
#
_entry.id   AF-D5RPB2-F1
#
_cell.length_a   1.000
_cell.length_b   1.000
_cell.length_c   1.000
_cell.angle_alpha   90.00
_cell.angle_beta   90.00
_cell.angle_gamma   90.00
#
_symmetry.space_group_name_H-M   'P 1'
#
loop_
_entity.id
_entity.type
_entity.pdbx_description
1 polymer ?
#
loop_
_entity_poly.entity_id
_entity_poly.type
_entity_poly.pdbx_seq_one_letter_code
_entity_poly.pdbx_strand_id
1 'polypeptide(L)'
;LRLRPAVTALGALLAELSQRPGALTEARRFLALQLDGLERIDGRLRAGAEPPASLADLVEEMARGSYQMRDRLRAAETEALEIQVKVLAERLRQEGYAA
;
A
#
# COMPACT_ATOMS: atom_id res chain seq x y z
N LEU A 1 -18.20 5.01 11.87
CA LEU A 1 -18.61 5.19 10.44
C LEU A 1 -17.79 6.25 9.70
N ARG A 2 -17.49 7.42 10.28
CA ARG A 2 -16.75 8.52 9.60
C ARG A 2 -15.34 8.16 9.11
N LEU A 3 -14.57 7.40 9.89
CA LEU A 3 -13.22 6.95 9.52
C LEU A 3 -13.18 5.68 8.66
N ARG A 4 -14.36 5.09 8.35
CA ARG A 4 -14.46 3.77 7.73
C ARG A 4 -13.72 3.66 6.39
N PRO A 5 -13.79 4.63 5.46
CA PRO A 5 -13.08 4.50 4.17
C PRO A 5 -11.57 4.31 4.35
N ALA A 6 -10.93 5.13 5.19
CA ALA A 6 -9.51 5.01 5.50
C ALA A 6 -9.18 3.68 6.20
N VAL A 7 -9.95 3.27 7.20
CA VAL A 7 -9.75 1.98 7.90
C VAL A 7 -9.85 0.80 6.93
N THR A 8 -10.87 0.79 6.07
CA THR A 8 -11.06 -0.28 5.08
C THR A 8 -9.90 -0.34 4.10
N ALA A 9 -9.45 0.80 3.58
CA ALA A 9 -8.37 0.85 2.60
C ALA A 9 -7.01 0.46 3.23
N LEU A 10 -6.72 0.89 4.45
CA LEU A 10 -5.52 0.49 5.20
C LEU A 10 -5.55 -0.99 5.56
N GLY A 11 -6.71 -1.54 5.93
CA GLY A 11 -6.88 -2.98 6.16
C GLY A 11 -6.59 -3.80 4.91
N ALA A 12 -7.04 -3.34 3.74
CA ALA A 12 -6.73 -3.98 2.47
C ALA A 12 -5.23 -3.89 2.10
N LEU A 13 -4.56 -2.76 2.41
CA LEU A 13 -3.12 -2.62 2.23
C LEU A 13 -2.32 -3.55 3.16
N LEU A 14 -2.73 -3.65 4.43
CA LEU A 14 -2.13 -4.58 5.39
C LEU A 14 -2.27 -6.03 4.94
N ALA A 15 -3.45 -6.42 4.43
CA ALA A 15 -3.66 -7.75 3.87
C ALA A 15 -2.69 -8.02 2.69
N GLU A 16 -2.53 -7.05 1.78
CA GLU A 16 -1.58 -7.16 0.67
C GLU A 16 -0.13 -7.34 1.14
N LEU A 17 0.29 -6.59 2.15
CA LEU A 17 1.63 -6.68 2.75
C LEU A 17 1.84 -7.99 3.51
N SER A 18 0.81 -8.53 4.16
CA SER A 18 0.90 -9.80 4.89
C SER A 18 1.19 -10.99 3.98
N GLN A 19 0.70 -10.95 2.74
CA GLN A 19 0.99 -11.97 1.72
C GLN A 19 2.39 -11.81 1.12
N ARG A 20 3.02 -10.65 1.31
CA ARG A 20 4.30 -10.29 0.67
C ARG A 20 5.25 -9.65 1.69
N PRO A 21 5.84 -10.44 2.61
CA PRO A 21 6.73 -9.89 3.62
C PRO A 21 8.00 -9.24 3.04
N GLY A 22 8.44 -9.60 1.83
CA GLY A 22 9.52 -8.91 1.12
C GLY A 22 9.12 -7.59 0.44
N ALA A 23 7.85 -7.18 0.51
CA ALA A 23 7.36 -5.97 -0.12
C ALA A 23 8.01 -4.69 0.43
N LEU A 24 8.01 -3.66 -0.42
CA LEU A 24 8.69 -2.38 -0.26
C LEU A 24 8.65 -1.84 1.20
N THR A 25 9.84 -1.61 1.79
CA THR A 25 10.01 -0.95 3.10
C THR A 25 9.22 0.36 3.20
N GLU A 26 9.09 1.07 2.08
CA GLU A 26 8.28 2.28 1.95
C GLU A 26 6.80 2.04 2.29
N ALA A 27 6.19 0.95 1.81
CA ALA A 27 4.79 0.65 2.06
C ALA A 27 4.50 0.36 3.53
N ARG A 28 5.45 -0.26 4.24
CA ARG A 28 5.36 -0.47 5.70
C ARG A 28 5.45 0.85 6.46
N ARG A 29 6.36 1.74 6.07
CA ARG A 29 6.48 3.09 6.67
C ARG A 29 5.23 3.93 6.41
N PHE A 30 4.70 3.87 5.19
CA PHE A 30 3.44 4.51 4.84
C PHE A 30 2.31 4.02 5.73
N LEU A 31 2.12 2.70 5.85
CA LEU A 31 1.07 2.11 6.68
C LEU A 31 1.18 2.56 8.15
N ALA A 32 2.38 2.52 8.73
CA ALA A 32 2.60 2.95 10.12
C ALA A 32 2.21 4.43 10.33
N LEU A 33 2.66 5.32 9.44
CA LEU A 33 2.35 6.75 9.52
C LEU A 33 0.84 7.03 9.41
N GLN A 34 0.13 6.31 8.53
CA GLN A 34 -1.31 6.47 8.36
C GLN A 34 -2.08 5.97 9.59
N LEU A 35 -1.67 4.85 10.19
CA LEU A 35 -2.28 4.32 11.41
C LEU A 35 -2.08 5.26 12.60
N ASP A 36 -0.88 5.79 12.81
CA ASP A 36 -0.59 6.78 13.85
C ASP A 36 -1.42 8.06 13.67
N GLY A 37 -1.57 8.51 12.42
CA GLY A 37 -2.45 9.64 12.08
C GLY A 37 -3.90 9.37 12.46
N LEU A 38 -4.41 8.20 12.10
CA LEU A 38 -5.79 7.80 12.35
C LEU A 38 -6.10 7.63 13.83
N GLU A 39 -5.18 7.02 14.60
CA GLU A 39 -5.33 6.84 16.04
C GLU A 39 -5.39 8.19 16.78
N ARG A 40 -4.55 9.16 16.38
CA ARG A 40 -4.61 10.51 16.93
C ARG A 40 -5.93 11.22 16.62
N ILE A 41 -6.46 11.06 15.40
CA ILE A 41 -7.75 11.63 15.00
C ILE A 41 -8.87 10.99 15.83
N ASP A 42 -8.93 9.66 15.88
CA ASP A 42 -9.93 8.92 16.65
C ASP A 42 -9.89 9.30 18.14
N GLY A 43 -8.69 9.38 18.73
CA GLY A 43 -8.50 9.81 20.12
C GLY A 43 -9.07 11.20 20.41
N ARG A 44 -8.80 12.18 19.54
CA ARG A 44 -9.36 13.54 19.67
C ARG A 44 -10.87 13.56 19.54
N LEU A 45 -11.42 12.85 18.56
CA LEU A 45 -12.87 12.79 18.35
C LEU A 45 -13.59 12.11 19.53
N ARG A 46 -13.01 11.04 20.09
CA ARG A 46 -13.52 10.38 21.29
C ARG A 46 -13.47 11.26 22.53
N ALA A 47 -12.50 12.16 22.61
CA ALA A 47 -12.41 13.18 23.65
C ALA A 47 -13.43 14.34 23.46
N GLY A 48 -14.29 14.27 22.44
CA GLY A 48 -15.32 15.27 22.17
C GLY A 48 -14.85 16.45 21.33
N ALA A 49 -13.68 16.36 20.69
CA ALA A 49 -13.25 17.37 19.74
C ALA A 49 -14.21 17.44 18.56
N GLU A 50 -14.55 18.66 18.15
CA GLU A 50 -15.36 18.86 16.96
C GLU A 50 -14.53 18.52 15.70
N PRO A 51 -15.06 17.68 14.79
CA PRO A 51 -14.33 17.31 13.58
C PRO A 51 -14.15 18.54 12.69
N PRO A 52 -12.94 18.77 12.14
CA PRO A 52 -12.74 19.84 11.18
C PRO A 52 -13.54 19.56 9.91
N ALA A 53 -13.97 20.62 9.21
CA ALA A 53 -14.73 20.49 7.96
C ALA A 53 -13.99 19.65 6.89
N SER A 54 -12.66 19.71 6.88
CA SER A 54 -11.79 18.96 5.97
C SER A 54 -11.59 17.49 6.34
N LEU A 55 -12.16 17.00 7.45
CA LEU A 55 -11.94 15.62 7.90
C LEU A 55 -12.41 14.60 6.86
N ALA A 56 -13.51 14.88 6.16
CA ALA A 56 -14.03 13.99 5.13
C ALA A 56 -13.04 13.86 3.97
N ASP A 57 -12.50 14.98 3.50
CA ASP A 57 -11.52 15.01 2.42
C ASP A 57 -10.24 14.28 2.81
N LEU A 58 -9.76 14.50 4.04
CA LEU A 58 -8.57 13.82 4.56
C LEU A 58 -8.75 12.29 4.59
N VAL A 59 -9.90 11.80 5.05
CA VAL A 59 -10.20 10.36 5.09
C VAL A 59 -10.25 9.76 3.68
N GLU A 60 -10.79 10.50 2.71
CA GLU A 60 -10.83 10.08 1.31
C GLU A 60 -9.43 10.06 0.67
N GLU A 61 -8.60 11.05 0.98
CA GLU A 61 -7.20 11.10 0.53
C GLU A 61 -6.38 9.94 1.10
N MET A 62 -6.55 9.62 2.40
CA MET A 62 -5.91 8.46 3.01
C MET A 62 -6.33 7.14 2.33
N ALA A 63 -7.61 7.01 1.98
CA ALA A 63 -8.11 5.86 1.25
C ALA A 63 -7.48 5.76 -0.15
N ARG A 64 -7.47 6.87 -0.89
CA ARG A 64 -6.84 6.95 -2.23
C ARG A 64 -5.36 6.62 -2.20
N GLY A 65 -4.60 7.17 -1.25
CA GLY A 65 -3.18 6.88 -1.08
C GLY A 65 -2.92 5.39 -0.78
N SER A 66 -3.79 4.77 0.02
CA SER A 66 -3.72 3.34 0.31
C SER A 66 -3.97 2.48 -0.94
N TYR A 67 -4.92 2.87 -1.80
CA TYR A 67 -5.13 2.18 -3.08
C TYR A 67 -3.93 2.33 -4.02
N GLN A 68 -3.40 3.55 -4.17
CA GLN A 68 -2.21 3.79 -5.00
C GLN A 68 -1.00 3.01 -4.53
N MET A 69 -0.80 2.90 -3.21
CA MET A 69 0.30 2.10 -2.66
C MET A 69 0.14 0.61 -3.00
N ARG A 70 -1.08 0.07 -2.94
CA ARG A 70 -1.36 -1.32 -3.35
C ARG A 70 -1.06 -1.55 -4.82
N ASP A 71 -1.45 -0.61 -5.69
CA ASP A 71 -1.18 -0.70 -7.12
C ASP A 71 0.33 -0.67 -7.40
N ARG A 72 1.08 0.17 -6.69
CA ARG A 72 2.56 0.19 -6.77
C ARG A 72 3.18 -1.11 -6.31
N LEU A 73 2.70 -1.70 -5.21
CA LEU A 73 3.20 -2.99 -4.73
C LEU A 73 3.00 -4.10 -5.78
N ARG A 74 1.85 -4.11 -6.44
CA ARG A 74 1.53 -5.06 -7.51
C ARG A 74 2.38 -4.81 -8.75
N ALA A 75 2.56 -3.56 -9.15
CA ALA A 75 3.37 -3.19 -10.30
C ALA A 75 4.86 -3.57 -10.09
N ALA A 76 5.40 -3.30 -8.91
CA ALA A 76 6.79 -3.64 -8.57
C ALA A 76 7.04 -5.16 -8.60
N GLU A 77 6.04 -5.97 -8.24
CA GLU A 77 6.12 -7.43 -8.34
C GLU A 77 6.13 -7.90 -9.81
N THR A 78 5.24 -7.34 -10.64
CA THR A 78 5.20 -7.64 -12.07
C THR A 78 6.52 -7.28 -12.76
N GLU A 79 7.06 -6.08 -12.47
CA GLU A 79 8.33 -5.62 -13.03
C GLU A 79 9.50 -6.53 -12.63
N ALA A 80 9.58 -6.91 -11.35
CA ALA A 80 10.60 -7.84 -10.87
C ALA A 80 10.51 -9.21 -11.57
N LEU A 81 9.30 -9.73 -11.77
CA LEU A 81 9.09 -11.00 -12.46
C LEU A 81 9.47 -10.89 -13.96
N GLU A 82 9.10 -9.81 -14.63
CA GLU A 82 9.45 -9.57 -16.03
C GLU A 82 10.98 -9.48 -16.23
N ILE A 83 11.69 -8.82 -15.32
CA ILE A 83 13.16 -8.78 -15.34
C ILE A 83 13.73 -10.19 -15.20
N GLN A 84 13.24 -10.99 -14.24
CA GLN A 84 13.68 -12.38 -14.05
C GLN A 84 13.45 -13.24 -15.30
N VAL A 85 12.28 -13.12 -15.93
CA VAL A 85 11.95 -13.83 -17.18
C VAL A 85 12.89 -13.39 -18.30
N LYS A 86 13.16 -12.10 -18.45
CA LYS A 86 14.09 -11.58 -19.47
C LYS A 86 15.51 -12.10 -19.26
N VAL A 87 16.01 -12.07 -18.02
CA VAL A 87 17.35 -12.59 -17.68
C VAL A 87 17.43 -14.09 -17.96
N LEU A 88 16.40 -14.86 -17.59
CA LEU A 88 16.35 -16.30 -17.85
C LEU A 88 16.29 -16.60 -19.35
N ALA A 89 15.44 -15.91 -20.10
CA ALA A 89 15.33 -16.07 -21.55
C ALA A 89 16.65 -15.72 -22.26
N GLU A 90 17.32 -14.66 -21.81
CA GLU A 90 18.63 -14.28 -22.33
C GLU A 90 19.70 -15.35 -22.05
N ARG A 91 19.70 -15.90 -20.84
CA ARG A 91 20.61 -17.00 -20.48
C ARG A 91 20.35 -18.26 -21.31
N LEU A 92 19.10 -18.64 -21.54
CA LEU A 92 18.74 -19.79 -22.37
C LEU A 92 19.16 -19.62 -23.83
N ARG A 93 19.08 -18.39 -24.37
CA ARG A 93 19.62 -18.06 -25.70
C ARG A 93 21.14 -18.19 -25.75
N GLN A 94 21.84 -17.65 -24.75
CA GLN A 94 23.30 -17.71 -24.68
C GLN A 94 23.82 -19.15 -24.53
N GLU A 95 23.08 -20.02 -23.85
CA GLU A 95 23.39 -21.44 -23.70
C GLU A 95 22.95 -22.29 -24.90
N GLY A 96 22.31 -21.69 -25.91
CA GLY A 96 21.90 -22.37 -27.16
C GLY A 96 20.63 -23.22 -27.04
N TYR A 97 19.89 -23.12 -25.94
CA TYR A 97 18.68 -23.90 -25.68
C TYR A 97 17.40 -23.24 -26.21
N ALA A 98 17.44 -21.95 -26.57
CA ALA A 98 16.33 -21.22 -27.16
C ALA A 98 16.83 -20.48 -28.42
N ALA A 99 16.19 -20.75 -29.56
CA ALA A 99 16.44 -20.11 -30.86
C ALA A 99 15.51 -18.90 -31.07
#